data_AF-A0A922FVJ7-F1
#
_entry.id   AF-A0A922FVJ7-F1
#
_cell.length_a   1.000
_cell.length_b   1.000
_cell.length_c   1.000
_cell.angle_alpha   90.00
_cell.angle_beta   90.00
_cell.angle_gamma   90.00
#
_symmetry.space_group_name_H-M   'P 1'
#
loop_
_entity.id
_entity.type
_entity.pdbx_description
1 polymer ?
#
loop_
_entity_poly.entity_id
_entity_poly.type
_entity_poly.pdbx_seq_one_letter_code
_entity_poly.pdbx_strand_id
1 'polypeptide(L)'
;MTLRIFLLLGRFLFFYLLVSVPFPCRSSSSGSTQKTLAMIKPDGMSGNYTNRIKNVILESGFRIVKETIVQLDEDTAASFYAEHSAKSFFSSLIKYIASGPVLVMVLEKENAVADWRDLIGPTDAHKAKVTHPHRCSSY
;
A
#
# COMPACT_ATOMS: atom_id res chain seq x y z
N MET A 1 -24.84 12.01 -31.83
CA MET A 1 -25.42 10.99 -30.93
C MET A 1 -24.46 9.79 -30.90
N THR A 2 -23.19 10.04 -30.61
CA THR A 2 -22.54 9.92 -29.29
C THR A 2 -22.17 8.47 -28.97
N LEU A 3 -21.16 7.96 -29.67
CA LEU A 3 -20.36 6.82 -29.24
C LEU A 3 -18.87 7.12 -29.56
N ARG A 4 -18.36 8.17 -28.93
CA ARG A 4 -16.93 8.46 -28.76
C ARG A 4 -16.70 8.23 -27.26
N ILE A 5 -15.81 7.35 -26.80
CA ILE A 5 -14.36 7.59 -26.68
C ILE A 5 -13.69 6.22 -26.45
N PHE A 6 -13.07 5.69 -27.50
CA PHE A 6 -11.88 4.84 -27.39
C PHE A 6 -10.70 5.77 -27.06
N LEU A 7 -9.72 5.29 -26.28
CA LEU A 7 -8.41 5.92 -26.01
C LEU A 7 -8.37 7.05 -24.96
N LEU A 8 -8.28 6.66 -23.68
CA LEU A 8 -7.43 7.35 -22.70
C LEU A 8 -6.31 6.39 -22.27
N LEU A 9 -5.40 6.14 -23.21
CA LEU A 9 -4.06 5.66 -22.91
C LEU A 9 -3.34 6.73 -22.06
N GLY A 10 -2.72 6.28 -20.97
CA GLY A 10 -1.55 6.94 -20.40
C GLY A 10 -1.82 7.95 -19.29
N ARG A 11 -2.11 7.48 -18.06
CA ARG A 11 -1.79 8.23 -16.82
C ARG A 11 -1.97 7.49 -15.48
N PHE A 12 -1.84 6.17 -15.43
CA PHE A 12 -1.60 5.45 -14.17
C PHE A 12 -0.10 5.23 -13.91
N LEU A 13 0.74 6.11 -14.48
CA LEU A 13 2.10 6.35 -14.02
C LEU A 13 2.04 7.09 -12.68
N PHE A 14 3.06 6.87 -11.85
CA PHE A 14 3.36 7.54 -10.57
C PHE A 14 2.54 7.01 -9.37
N PHE A 15 3.00 6.07 -8.53
CA PHE A 15 4.31 6.02 -7.86
C PHE A 15 4.79 7.41 -7.42
N TYR A 16 5.22 7.60 -6.18
CA TYR A 16 5.49 8.90 -5.51
C TYR A 16 4.20 9.53 -4.97
N LEU A 17 4.06 9.67 -3.66
CA LEU A 17 5.03 10.28 -2.74
C LEU A 17 4.88 9.58 -1.36
N LEU A 18 5.87 8.80 -0.91
CA LEU A 18 7.06 9.20 -0.14
C LEU A 18 6.70 9.64 1.30
N VAL A 19 6.51 8.66 2.19
CA VAL A 19 6.92 8.82 3.59
C VAL A 19 8.23 8.04 3.78
N SER A 20 9.22 8.38 2.95
CA SER A 20 10.62 8.24 3.33
C SER A 20 10.96 9.46 4.18
N VAL A 21 10.52 9.46 5.43
CA VAL A 21 11.16 10.35 6.42
C VAL A 21 12.57 9.79 6.60
N PRO A 22 13.64 10.54 6.30
CA PRO A 22 14.97 10.11 6.66
C PRO A 22 15.07 10.25 8.18
N PHE A 23 14.74 9.19 8.92
CA PHE A 23 15.28 9.07 10.26
C PHE A 23 16.81 9.09 10.10
N PRO A 24 17.54 9.96 10.82
CA PRO A 24 18.97 10.12 10.63
C PRO A 24 19.66 8.77 10.75
N CYS A 25 20.19 8.30 9.60
CA CYS A 25 20.97 7.09 9.52
C CYS A 25 22.30 7.35 10.23
N ARG A 26 22.45 6.80 11.44
CA ARG A 26 23.75 6.70 12.11
C ARG A 26 24.41 5.41 11.65
N SER A 27 25.53 5.56 10.95
CA SER A 27 26.37 4.48 10.45
C SER A 27 26.96 3.62 11.58
N SER A 28 26.84 2.29 11.47
CA SER A 28 27.93 1.32 11.68
C SER A 28 27.50 -0.07 11.19
N SER A 29 28.48 -0.88 10.79
CA SER A 29 28.49 -1.94 9.76
C SER A 29 27.75 -3.27 10.04
N SER A 30 27.37 -3.93 8.93
CA SER A 30 26.93 -5.33 8.70
C SER A 30 25.41 -5.60 8.74
N GLY A 31 24.81 -5.76 7.55
CA GLY A 31 23.40 -6.14 7.34
C GLY A 31 22.38 -5.07 7.74
N SER A 32 22.31 -3.94 7.04
CA SER A 32 21.35 -2.87 7.38
C SER A 32 19.92 -3.30 7.07
N THR A 33 19.21 -3.82 8.07
CA THR A 33 17.78 -4.09 7.94
C THR A 33 17.02 -2.79 7.68
N GLN A 34 16.32 -2.73 6.55
CA GLN A 34 15.44 -1.64 6.19
C GLN A 34 14.08 -1.84 6.85
N LYS A 35 13.41 -0.72 7.14
CA LYS A 35 12.02 -0.72 7.60
C LYS A 35 11.14 -0.04 6.56
N THR A 36 9.96 -0.62 6.32
CA THR A 36 8.96 -0.07 5.41
C THR A 36 7.58 -0.08 6.05
N LEU A 37 6.73 0.84 5.62
CA LEU A 37 5.34 0.92 6.05
C LEU A 37 4.45 0.13 5.09
N ALA A 38 3.66 -0.78 5.65
CA ALA A 38 2.61 -1.49 4.95
C ALA A 38 1.25 -1.06 5.50
N MET A 39 0.26 -0.92 4.63
CA MET A 39 -1.11 -0.60 5.01
C MET A 39 -2.06 -1.53 4.26
N ILE A 40 -2.94 -2.18 5.00
CA ILE A 40 -4.07 -2.94 4.48
C ILE A 40 -5.30 -2.04 4.57
N LYS A 41 -5.91 -1.79 3.41
CA LYS A 41 -7.11 -0.97 3.22
C LYS A 41 -8.36 -1.66 3.79
N PRO A 42 -9.50 -0.94 3.96
CA PRO A 42 -10.68 -1.49 4.61
C PRO A 42 -11.28 -2.72 3.92
N ASP A 43 -11.15 -2.84 2.59
CA ASP A 43 -11.52 -4.02 1.81
C ASP A 43 -10.73 -5.27 2.21
N GLY A 44 -9.41 -5.12 2.34
CA GLY A 44 -8.50 -6.20 2.74
C GLY A 44 -8.63 -6.60 4.22
N MET A 45 -9.35 -5.81 5.02
CA MET A 45 -9.63 -6.09 6.43
C MET A 45 -10.82 -7.02 6.66
N SER A 46 -11.64 -7.25 5.63
CA SER A 46 -12.85 -8.07 5.76
C SER A 46 -12.55 -9.57 5.65
N GLY A 47 -13.28 -10.39 6.43
CA GLY A 47 -13.19 -11.85 6.36
C GLY A 47 -11.81 -12.42 6.70
N ASN A 48 -11.32 -13.36 5.88
CA ASN A 48 -10.05 -14.06 6.09
C ASN A 48 -8.87 -13.48 5.30
N TYR A 49 -9.05 -12.36 4.59
CA TYR A 49 -8.02 -11.79 3.71
C TYR A 49 -6.83 -11.24 4.50
N THR A 50 -7.07 -10.56 5.63
CA THR A 50 -6.02 -10.04 6.51
C THR A 50 -5.00 -11.11 6.90
N ASN A 51 -5.48 -12.28 7.33
CA ASN A 51 -4.60 -13.38 7.76
C ASN A 51 -3.81 -13.96 6.58
N ARG A 52 -4.45 -14.09 5.40
CA ARG A 52 -3.77 -14.55 4.18
C ARG A 52 -2.66 -13.57 3.76
N ILE A 53 -2.93 -12.27 3.77
CA ILE A 53 -1.95 -11.24 3.43
C ILE A 53 -0.77 -11.27 4.42
N LYS A 54 -1.04 -11.38 5.73
CA LYS A 54 0.00 -11.52 6.74
C LYS A 54 0.86 -12.77 6.52
N ASN A 55 0.24 -13.91 6.20
CA ASN A 55 0.99 -15.13 5.92
C ASN A 55 1.92 -14.95 4.71
N VAL A 56 1.42 -14.36 3.62
CA VAL A 56 2.24 -14.04 2.44
C VAL A 56 3.43 -13.12 2.80
N ILE A 57 3.21 -12.12 3.66
CA ILE A 57 4.27 -11.23 4.14
C ILE A 57 5.35 -12.01 4.91
N LEU A 58 4.94 -12.87 5.84
CA LEU A 58 5.84 -13.67 6.67
C LEU A 58 6.61 -14.71 5.82
N GLU A 59 5.92 -15.40 4.91
CA GLU A 59 6.51 -16.36 3.97
C GLU A 59 7.52 -15.71 3.01
N SER A 60 7.33 -14.42 2.72
CA SER A 60 8.26 -13.62 1.91
C SER A 60 9.50 -13.13 2.67
N GLY A 61 9.66 -13.56 3.92
CA GLY A 61 10.82 -13.28 4.77
C GLY A 61 10.82 -11.88 5.39
N PHE A 62 9.66 -11.22 5.48
CA PHE A 62 9.51 -9.99 6.24
C PHE A 62 9.26 -10.28 7.72
N ARG A 63 9.81 -9.45 8.59
CA ARG A 63 9.43 -9.39 10.01
C ARG A 63 8.42 -8.28 10.24
N ILE A 64 7.27 -8.60 10.84
CA ILE A 64 6.33 -7.59 11.32
C ILE A 64 6.82 -7.10 12.68
N VAL A 65 7.30 -5.85 12.75
CA VAL A 65 7.86 -5.25 13.97
C VAL A 65 6.75 -4.70 14.87
N LYS A 66 5.75 -4.07 14.24
CA LYS A 66 4.61 -3.49 14.92
C LYS A 66 3.43 -3.47 13.96
N GLU A 67 2.25 -3.71 14.49
CA GLU A 67 1.01 -3.53 13.76
C GLU A 67 -0.03 -2.80 14.62
N THR A 68 -0.90 -2.04 13.99
CA THR A 68 -1.96 -1.30 14.66
C THR A 68 -3.16 -1.14 13.74
N ILE A 69 -4.36 -1.32 14.28
CA ILE A 69 -5.61 -1.04 13.57
C ILE A 69 -6.00 0.39 13.92
N VAL A 70 -6.23 1.20 12.90
CA VAL A 70 -6.60 2.60 13.05
C VAL A 70 -7.83 2.85 12.18
N GLN A 71 -8.77 3.64 12.66
CA GLN A 71 -9.84 4.18 11.83
C GLN A 71 -9.56 5.67 11.67
N LEU A 72 -9.25 6.07 10.44
CA LEU A 72 -8.94 7.47 10.12
C LEU A 72 -10.23 8.22 9.85
N ASP A 73 -10.34 9.45 10.38
CA ASP A 73 -11.36 10.38 9.93
C ASP A 73 -10.97 11.01 8.58
N GLU A 74 -11.92 11.68 7.93
CA GLU A 74 -11.69 12.29 6.60
C GLU A 74 -10.58 13.36 6.66
N ASP A 75 -10.49 14.12 7.75
CA ASP A 75 -9.51 15.21 7.90
C ASP A 75 -8.07 14.67 8.07
N THR A 76 -7.89 13.63 8.88
CA THR A 76 -6.59 12.96 9.06
C THR A 76 -6.18 12.25 7.78
N ALA A 77 -7.11 11.57 7.11
CA ALA A 77 -6.85 10.93 5.83
C ALA A 77 -6.50 11.97 4.75
N ALA A 78 -7.21 13.10 4.69
CA ALA A 78 -6.93 14.19 3.76
C ALA A 78 -5.54 14.79 4.00
N SER A 79 -5.15 14.96 5.27
CA SER A 79 -3.82 15.42 5.65
C SER A 79 -2.73 14.43 5.23
N PHE A 80 -2.97 13.12 5.42
CA PHE A 80 -2.04 12.06 5.02
C PHE A 80 -1.82 11.99 3.51
N TYR A 81 -2.87 12.25 2.73
CA TYR A 81 -2.81 12.23 1.27
C TYR A 81 -2.73 13.63 0.65
N ALA A 82 -2.41 14.68 1.42
CA ALA A 82 -2.50 16.09 0.98
C ALA A 82 -1.71 16.37 -0.32
N GLU A 83 -0.60 15.66 -0.52
CA GLU A 83 0.22 15.73 -1.74
C GLU A 83 -0.52 15.29 -3.01
N HIS A 84 -1.63 14.55 -2.85
CA HIS A 84 -2.50 14.06 -3.92
C HIS A 84 -3.78 14.89 -4.06
N SER A 85 -3.93 16.00 -3.33
CA SER A 85 -5.13 16.85 -3.33
C SER A 85 -5.51 17.38 -4.71
N ALA A 86 -4.54 17.59 -5.60
CA ALA A 86 -4.78 18.04 -6.97
C ALA A 86 -5.35 16.96 -7.92
N LYS A 87 -5.44 15.70 -7.46
CA LYS A 87 -5.94 14.60 -8.29
C LYS A 87 -7.46 14.49 -8.19
N SER A 88 -8.13 14.27 -9.33
CA SER A 88 -9.59 14.19 -9.42
C SER A 88 -10.22 13.07 -8.57
N PHE A 89 -9.45 12.04 -8.20
CA PHE A 89 -9.90 10.93 -7.35
C PHE A 89 -9.68 11.14 -5.85
N PHE A 90 -9.08 12.25 -5.43
CA PHE A 90 -8.68 12.50 -4.05
C PHE A 90 -9.86 12.37 -3.07
N SER A 91 -10.97 13.06 -3.32
CA SER A 91 -12.15 13.01 -2.45
C SER A 91 -12.74 11.61 -2.31
N SER A 92 -12.73 10.82 -3.39
CA SER A 92 -13.20 9.43 -3.38
C SER A 92 -12.24 8.53 -2.60
N LEU A 93 -10.93 8.76 -2.70
CA LEU A 93 -9.92 8.05 -1.93
C LEU A 93 -10.04 8.33 -0.42
N ILE A 94 -10.24 9.58 -0.02
CA ILE A 94 -10.41 9.96 1.39
C ILE A 94 -11.64 9.27 1.99
N LYS A 95 -12.79 9.37 1.32
CA LYS A 95 -14.03 8.69 1.74
C LYS A 95 -13.85 7.17 1.84
N TYR A 96 -13.11 6.59 0.90
CA TYR A 96 -12.82 5.17 0.91
C TYR A 96 -11.94 4.74 2.09
N ILE A 97 -10.92 5.53 2.43
CA ILE A 97 -10.04 5.22 3.58
C ILE A 97 -10.78 5.45 4.90
N ALA A 98 -11.64 6.47 4.98
CA ALA A 98 -12.43 6.78 6.17
C ALA A 98 -13.65 5.84 6.37
N SER A 99 -14.02 5.04 5.36
CA SER A 99 -15.22 4.19 5.45
C SER A 99 -15.06 2.98 6.39
N GLY A 100 -13.86 2.69 6.89
CA GLY A 100 -13.64 1.54 7.76
C GLY A 100 -12.25 1.48 8.39
N PRO A 101 -11.99 0.46 9.22
CA PRO A 101 -10.70 0.27 9.85
C PRO A 101 -9.62 -0.09 8.82
N VAL A 102 -8.41 0.45 9.02
CA VAL A 102 -7.20 0.09 8.26
C VAL A 102 -6.18 -0.54 9.20
N LEU A 103 -5.43 -1.51 8.69
CA LEU A 103 -4.32 -2.11 9.44
C LEU A 103 -3.00 -1.57 8.91
N VAL A 104 -2.25 -0.93 9.79
CA VAL A 104 -0.93 -0.37 9.50
C VAL A 104 0.14 -1.24 10.15
N MET A 105 1.17 -1.61 9.40
CA MET A 105 2.25 -2.49 9.83
C MET A 105 3.60 -1.89 9.48
N VAL A 106 4.56 -2.04 10.40
CA VAL A 106 5.98 -1.76 10.14
C VAL A 106 6.66 -3.09 9.83
N LEU A 107 7.13 -3.23 8.60
CA LEU A 107 7.83 -4.41 8.13
C LEU A 107 9.34 -4.17 8.11
N GLU A 108 10.11 -5.20 8.43
CA GLU A 108 11.57 -5.14 8.46
C GLU A 108 12.19 -6.31 7.68
N LYS A 109 13.18 -5.99 6.84
CA LYS A 109 13.96 -6.92 6.00
C LYS A 109 15.19 -6.19 5.44
N GLU A 110 16.26 -6.89 5.05
CA GLU A 110 17.45 -6.26 4.45
C GLU A 110 17.12 -5.34 3.25
N ASN A 111 16.25 -5.79 2.34
CA ASN A 111 15.79 -5.02 1.16
C ASN A 111 14.28 -4.69 1.24
N ALA A 112 13.81 -4.32 2.43
CA ALA A 112 12.38 -4.23 2.73
C ALA A 112 11.57 -3.37 1.73
N VAL A 113 12.11 -2.25 1.26
CA VAL A 113 11.36 -1.35 0.36
C VAL A 113 11.18 -1.96 -1.03
N ALA A 114 12.24 -2.54 -1.61
CA ALA A 114 12.21 -3.13 -2.94
C ALA A 114 11.34 -4.39 -2.95
N ASP A 115 11.61 -5.31 -2.03
CA ASP A 115 10.89 -6.58 -1.91
C ASP A 115 9.40 -6.36 -1.63
N TRP A 116 9.05 -5.29 -0.88
CA TRP A 116 7.66 -5.01 -0.56
C TRP A 116 6.89 -4.53 -1.79
N ARG A 117 7.54 -3.72 -2.63
CA ARG A 117 6.95 -3.27 -3.90
C ARG A 117 6.73 -4.43 -4.85
N ASP A 118 7.68 -5.37 -4.88
CA ASP A 118 7.55 -6.59 -5.67
C ASP A 118 6.45 -7.50 -5.13
N LEU A 119 6.32 -7.61 -3.80
CA LEU A 119 5.32 -8.46 -3.16
C LEU A 119 3.87 -7.95 -3.32
N ILE A 120 3.64 -6.64 -3.24
CA ILE A 120 2.33 -6.04 -3.52
C ILE A 120 1.93 -6.35 -4.96
N GLY A 121 2.83 -6.10 -5.90
CA GLY A 121 2.58 -6.30 -7.32
C GLY A 121 1.73 -5.23 -7.99
N PRO A 122 1.17 -5.54 -9.18
CA PRO A 122 0.38 -4.58 -9.92
C PRO A 122 -0.83 -4.15 -9.07
N THR A 123 -0.98 -2.83 -8.92
CA THR A 123 -1.94 -2.17 -8.01
C THR A 123 -3.41 -2.48 -8.32
N ASP A 124 -3.70 -3.07 -9.48
CA ASP A 124 -5.04 -3.50 -9.88
C ASP A 124 -5.27 -4.95 -9.45
N ALA A 125 -6.15 -5.14 -8.45
CA ALA A 125 -6.48 -6.45 -7.90
C ALA A 125 -7.11 -7.40 -8.92
N HIS A 126 -7.91 -6.88 -9.86
CA HIS A 126 -8.53 -7.69 -10.90
C HIS A 126 -7.48 -8.17 -11.92
N LYS A 127 -6.51 -7.30 -12.24
CA LYS A 127 -5.38 -7.65 -13.11
C LYS A 127 -4.37 -8.55 -12.41
N ALA A 128 -4.18 -8.38 -11.10
CA ALA A 128 -3.31 -9.22 -10.28
C ALA A 128 -3.81 -10.67 -10.20
N LYS A 129 -5.13 -10.89 -10.01
CA LYS A 129 -5.72 -12.25 -10.01
C LYS A 129 -5.41 -13.04 -11.28
N VAL A 130 -5.40 -12.37 -12.44
CA VAL A 130 -5.19 -13.03 -13.74
C VAL A 130 -3.71 -13.19 -14.07
N THR A 131 -2.87 -12.21 -13.72
CA THR A 131 -1.45 -12.21 -14.14
C THR A 131 -0.48 -12.70 -13.06
N HIS A 132 -0.84 -12.61 -11.78
CA HIS A 132 0.05 -12.85 -10.64
C HIS A 132 -0.74 -13.32 -9.39
N PRO A 133 -1.23 -14.57 -9.37
CA PRO A 133 -2.16 -15.06 -8.35
C PRO A 133 -1.58 -15.20 -6.92
N HIS A 134 -0.27 -15.03 -6.74
CA HIS A 134 0.42 -15.20 -5.45
C HIS A 134 0.81 -13.87 -4.77
N ARG A 135 0.37 -12.71 -5.28
CA ARG A 135 0.75 -11.39 -4.72
C ARG A 135 -0.29 -10.84 -3.75
N CYS A 136 0.12 -9.92 -2.87
CA CYS A 136 -0.82 -9.35 -1.89
C CYS A 136 -2.02 -8.64 -2.55
N SER A 137 -1.82 -7.97 -3.69
CA SER A 137 -2.91 -7.30 -4.41
C SER A 137 -3.95 -8.23 -5.03
N SER A 138 -3.72 -9.55 -5.14
CA SER A 138 -4.71 -10.47 -5.72
C SER A 138 -5.74 -10.98 -4.72
N TYR A 139 -5.62 -10.68 -3.43
CA TYR A 139 -6.54 -11.14 -2.40
C TYR A 139 -7.70 -10.17 -2.22
#